data_AF-A0AAE0T3C7-F1
#
_entry.id   AF-A0AAE0T3C7-F1
#
_cell.length_a   1.000
_cell.length_b   1.000
_cell.length_c   1.000
_cell.angle_alpha   90.00
_cell.angle_beta   90.00
_cell.angle_gamma   90.00
#
_symmetry.space_group_name_H-M   'P 1'
#
loop_
_entity.id
_entity.type
_entity.pdbx_description
1 polymer ?
#
loop_
_entity_poly.entity_id
_entity_poly.type
_entity_poly.pdbx_seq_one_letter_code
_entity_poly.pdbx_strand_id
1 'polypeptide(L)'
;MTLIPNPSFDGLAVIDWEAWEPLYDRNGYSPIRKIYQQMSEELVRAQHPDWNKTRVIEKARREFEKAARQYMLKTLQLVRELRPQGHWGYYGFPRCNNYAPGQSRCKDIIMKDNDKLKWLFKASSVIVPSIYTSESPMSSSERYALIQGILSEALRVKTHFSNPEILVLAYTRYRYRDTLNFYDKTDLENSITQAFDSGCGGLVMWDSSQSFQNRDACLQLRQYLISTLGPFIKNITSFARTCSLDNCQGHGRCMSKFWRKTLDDLKAENVRQNVNDLIETVDDPLPIGRFNMAFKKKMFVRDNANVFPVTRYSGSAEKNLAKTGAVLWKDISRPSQNFTFKNYKCHCFFGWFGKHCEHRG
;
A
#
# COMPACT_ATOMS: atom_id res chain seq x y z
N MET A 1 26.28 -0.97 -2.91
CA MET A 1 24.91 -1.07 -3.50
C MET A 1 24.92 -0.35 -4.86
N THR A 2 24.75 -1.05 -5.99
CA THR A 2 24.89 -0.43 -7.33
C THR A 2 23.59 0.10 -7.92
N LEU A 3 22.43 -0.27 -7.37
CA LEU A 3 21.12 0.15 -7.89
C LEU A 3 20.70 1.55 -7.41
N ILE A 4 21.08 1.91 -6.18
CA ILE A 4 20.86 3.25 -5.61
C ILE A 4 22.24 3.81 -5.28
N PRO A 5 22.96 4.41 -6.24
CA PRO A 5 24.34 4.84 -6.02
C PRO A 5 24.43 6.02 -5.04
N ASN A 6 23.46 6.94 -5.05
CA ASN A 6 23.42 8.09 -4.17
C ASN A 6 23.31 7.66 -2.69
N PRO A 7 24.32 7.92 -1.82
CA PRO A 7 24.25 7.59 -0.39
C PRO A 7 23.20 8.42 0.36
N SER A 8 22.92 9.64 -0.09
CA SER A 8 21.91 10.55 0.47
C SER A 8 20.54 10.38 -0.19
N PHE A 9 20.24 9.19 -0.71
CA PHE A 9 18.93 8.89 -1.27
C PHE A 9 17.83 9.06 -0.22
N ASP A 10 16.87 9.94 -0.52
CA ASP A 10 15.73 10.34 0.32
C ASP A 10 14.38 9.96 -0.32
N GLY A 11 14.41 9.21 -1.43
CA GLY A 11 13.23 8.80 -2.16
C GLY A 11 12.54 7.56 -1.59
N LEU A 12 11.48 7.15 -2.28
CA LEU A 12 10.81 5.87 -2.05
C LEU A 12 11.65 4.69 -2.57
N ALA A 13 11.92 3.70 -1.73
CA ALA A 13 12.49 2.43 -2.11
C ALA A 13 11.61 1.26 -1.67
N VAL A 14 11.09 0.54 -2.66
CA VAL A 14 10.18 -0.58 -2.45
C VAL A 14 10.94 -1.89 -2.64
N ILE A 15 10.93 -2.73 -1.61
CA ILE A 15 11.49 -4.08 -1.66
C ILE A 15 10.40 -5.01 -2.20
N ASP A 16 10.56 -5.47 -3.43
CA ASP A 16 9.62 -6.37 -4.09
C ASP A 16 9.95 -7.83 -3.77
N TRP A 17 9.36 -8.33 -2.69
CA TRP A 17 9.54 -9.71 -2.21
C TRP A 17 8.22 -10.47 -2.24
N GLU A 18 8.06 -11.36 -3.21
CA GLU A 18 6.80 -12.09 -3.43
C GLU A 18 6.93 -13.60 -3.40
N ALA A 19 8.14 -14.11 -3.23
CA ALA A 19 8.45 -15.53 -3.28
C ALA A 19 7.68 -16.31 -2.20
N TRP A 20 7.71 -15.83 -0.96
CA TRP A 20 7.02 -16.41 0.19
C TRP A 20 6.44 -15.32 1.10
N GLU A 21 5.46 -15.70 1.91
CA GLU A 21 4.88 -14.89 2.98
C GLU A 21 5.60 -15.14 4.30
N PRO A 22 5.80 -14.13 5.16
CA PRO A 22 6.53 -14.29 6.41
C PRO A 22 5.82 -15.12 7.48
N LEU A 23 4.53 -15.43 7.28
CA LEU A 23 3.77 -16.36 8.12
C LEU A 23 3.60 -17.68 7.41
N TYR A 24 3.88 -18.79 8.09
CA TYR A 24 3.90 -20.13 7.54
C TYR A 24 2.58 -20.47 6.83
N ASP A 25 1.45 -20.26 7.51
CA ASP A 25 0.12 -20.63 6.99
C ASP A 25 -0.29 -19.85 5.75
N ARG A 26 0.19 -18.62 5.59
CA ARG A 26 -0.14 -17.78 4.43
C ARG A 26 0.47 -18.31 3.13
N ASN A 27 1.55 -19.09 3.22
CA ASN A 27 2.12 -19.78 2.06
C ASN A 27 1.19 -20.89 1.54
N GLY A 28 0.22 -21.35 2.34
CA GLY A 28 -0.80 -22.31 1.93
C GLY A 28 -1.92 -21.71 1.05
N TYR A 29 -2.06 -20.39 1.01
CA TYR A 29 -3.15 -19.71 0.27
C TYR A 29 -2.95 -19.70 -1.24
N SER A 30 -1.73 -19.94 -1.71
CA SER A 30 -1.40 -20.05 -3.14
C SER A 30 -0.75 -21.40 -3.42
N PRO A 31 -1.20 -22.16 -4.44
CA PRO A 31 -0.57 -23.42 -4.81
C PRO A 31 0.94 -23.30 -5.05
N ILE A 32 1.38 -22.18 -5.63
CA ILE A 32 2.79 -21.94 -5.98
C ILE A 32 3.66 -21.73 -4.73
N ARG A 33 3.08 -21.25 -3.63
CA ARG A 33 3.81 -21.00 -2.38
C ARG A 33 3.77 -22.18 -1.41
N LYS A 34 2.93 -23.20 -1.65
CA LYS A 34 2.87 -24.41 -0.80
C LYS A 34 4.21 -25.14 -0.70
N ILE A 35 5.08 -25.00 -1.70
CA ILE A 35 6.43 -25.57 -1.70
C ILE A 35 7.24 -25.13 -0.47
N TYR A 36 7.07 -23.91 0.02
CA TYR A 36 7.80 -23.43 1.20
C TYR A 36 7.36 -24.16 2.48
N GLN A 37 6.08 -24.53 2.58
CA GLN A 37 5.59 -25.35 3.69
C GLN A 37 6.14 -26.78 3.58
N GLN A 38 6.04 -27.38 2.39
CA GLN A 38 6.52 -28.74 2.12
C GLN A 38 8.01 -28.90 2.42
N MET A 39 8.85 -28.02 1.87
CA MET A 39 10.30 -28.06 2.09
C MET A 39 10.66 -27.81 3.56
N SER A 40 9.94 -26.92 4.26
CA SER A 40 10.16 -26.71 5.69
C SER A 40 9.83 -27.96 6.51
N GLU A 41 8.73 -28.66 6.19
CA GLU A 41 8.37 -29.93 6.83
C GLU A 41 9.38 -31.04 6.51
N GLU A 42 9.87 -31.13 5.27
CA GLU A 42 10.88 -32.12 4.86
C GLU A 42 12.21 -31.93 5.60
N LEU A 43 12.68 -30.69 5.75
CA LEU A 43 13.89 -30.38 6.53
C LEU A 43 13.77 -30.83 7.99
N VAL A 44 12.59 -30.69 8.59
CA VAL A 44 12.32 -31.14 9.95
C VAL A 44 12.22 -32.67 10.02
N ARG A 45 11.55 -33.32 9.06
CA ARG A 45 11.47 -34.79 9.00
C ARG A 45 12.85 -35.44 8.86
N ALA A 46 13.73 -34.85 8.06
CA ALA A 46 15.09 -35.36 7.89
C ALA A 46 15.90 -35.35 9.20
N GLN A 47 15.65 -34.37 10.07
CA GLN A 47 16.29 -34.26 11.40
C GLN A 47 15.57 -35.06 12.48
N HIS A 48 14.27 -35.32 12.30
CA HIS A 48 13.43 -36.02 13.26
C HIS A 48 12.55 -37.08 12.56
N PRO A 49 13.13 -38.20 12.08
CA PRO A 49 12.40 -39.20 11.29
C PRO A 49 11.23 -39.85 12.05
N ASP A 50 11.38 -39.98 13.38
CA ASP A 50 10.39 -40.63 14.24
C ASP A 50 9.26 -39.69 14.73
N TRP A 51 9.31 -38.41 14.36
CA TRP A 51 8.28 -37.45 14.78
C TRP A 51 6.98 -37.61 13.99
N ASN A 52 5.86 -37.49 14.69
CA ASN A 52 4.56 -37.43 14.05
C ASN A 52 4.37 -36.12 13.26
N LYS A 53 3.39 -36.13 12.34
CA LYS A 53 3.12 -35.00 11.44
C LYS A 53 2.85 -33.68 12.18
N THR A 54 2.14 -33.71 13.30
CA THR A 54 1.82 -32.49 14.07
C THR A 54 3.08 -31.81 14.60
N ARG A 55 3.97 -32.58 15.25
CA ARG A 55 5.25 -32.06 15.76
C ARG A 55 6.14 -31.51 14.64
N VAL A 56 6.16 -32.19 13.49
CA VAL A 56 6.87 -31.73 12.29
C VAL A 56 6.35 -30.37 11.84
N ILE A 57 5.03 -30.22 11.67
CA ILE A 57 4.42 -28.97 11.20
C ILE A 57 4.66 -27.82 12.19
N GLU A 58 4.52 -28.08 13.49
CA GLU A 58 4.74 -27.06 14.52
C GLU A 58 6.19 -26.56 14.54
N LYS A 59 7.15 -27.47 14.40
CA LYS A 59 8.57 -27.14 14.33
C LYS A 59 8.92 -26.41 13.02
N ALA A 60 8.42 -26.89 11.89
CA ALA A 60 8.63 -26.27 10.58
C ALA A 60 8.07 -24.84 10.55
N ARG A 61 6.87 -24.62 11.09
CA ARG A 61 6.27 -23.29 11.26
C ARG A 61 7.18 -22.36 12.07
N ARG A 62 7.62 -22.79 13.25
CA ARG A 62 8.46 -21.97 14.15
C ARG A 62 9.78 -21.60 13.49
N GLU A 63 10.43 -22.55 12.82
CA GLU A 63 11.72 -22.32 12.16
C GLU A 63 11.59 -21.42 10.94
N PHE A 64 10.58 -21.67 10.09
CA PHE A 64 10.28 -20.85 8.93
C PHE A 64 9.98 -19.40 9.32
N GLU A 65 9.04 -19.18 10.25
CA GLU A 65 8.64 -17.82 10.64
C GLU A 65 9.79 -17.06 11.33
N LYS A 66 10.61 -17.76 12.14
CA LYS A 66 11.82 -17.18 12.74
C LYS A 66 12.81 -16.75 11.65
N ALA A 67 13.10 -17.61 10.69
CA ALA A 67 14.03 -17.31 9.59
C ALA A 67 13.49 -16.18 8.68
N ALA A 68 12.22 -16.24 8.30
CA ALA A 68 11.55 -15.24 7.48
C ALA A 68 11.59 -13.86 8.12
N ARG A 69 11.20 -13.75 9.40
CA ARG A 69 11.28 -12.50 10.18
C ARG A 69 12.70 -11.97 10.23
N GLN A 70 13.68 -12.81 10.54
CA GLN A 70 15.09 -12.40 10.61
C GLN A 70 15.60 -11.88 9.25
N TYR A 71 15.26 -12.56 8.16
CA TYR A 71 15.73 -12.19 6.83
C TYR A 71 15.14 -10.84 6.38
N MET A 72 13.83 -10.65 6.57
CA MET A 72 13.17 -9.39 6.22
C MET A 72 13.65 -8.21 7.08
N LEU A 73 13.79 -8.42 8.39
CA LEU A 73 14.29 -7.38 9.30
C LEU A 73 15.73 -6.99 9.00
N LYS A 74 16.63 -7.96 8.78
CA LYS A 74 18.02 -7.66 8.43
C LYS A 74 18.14 -6.95 7.08
N THR A 75 17.25 -7.26 6.14
CA THR A 75 17.19 -6.54 4.87
C THR A 75 16.82 -5.07 5.10
N LEU A 76 15.75 -4.79 5.85
CA LEU A 76 15.35 -3.41 6.19
C LEU A 76 16.44 -2.67 6.98
N GLN A 77 17.07 -3.34 7.94
CA GLN A 77 18.18 -2.77 8.71
C GLN A 77 19.33 -2.39 7.78
N LEU A 78 19.79 -3.31 6.93
CA LEU A 78 20.91 -3.08 6.03
C LEU A 78 20.63 -1.93 5.05
N VAL A 79 19.44 -1.89 4.44
CA VAL A 79 19.13 -0.82 3.48
C VAL A 79 19.02 0.54 4.15
N ARG A 80 18.57 0.61 5.41
CA ARG A 80 18.56 1.84 6.21
C ARG A 80 19.96 2.26 6.65
N GLU A 81 20.84 1.33 6.99
CA GLU A 81 22.25 1.63 7.27
C GLU A 81 22.94 2.20 6.02
N LEU A 82 22.65 1.62 4.85
CA LEU A 82 23.23 2.06 3.58
C LEU A 82 22.63 3.38 3.08
N ARG A 83 21.31 3.60 3.25
CA ARG A 83 20.56 4.75 2.72
C ARG A 83 19.59 5.24 3.81
N PRO A 84 20.10 5.97 4.83
CA PRO A 84 19.33 6.30 6.03
C PRO A 84 18.16 7.25 5.79
N GLN A 85 18.22 8.06 4.73
CA GLN A 85 17.14 9.00 4.38
C GLN A 85 16.06 8.34 3.52
N GLY A 86 16.26 7.11 3.03
CA GLY A 86 15.32 6.44 2.15
C GLY A 86 14.04 5.99 2.87
N HIS A 87 12.93 6.02 2.15
CA HIS A 87 11.66 5.48 2.61
C HIS A 87 11.52 4.02 2.16
N TRP A 88 11.77 3.09 3.08
CA TRP A 88 11.88 1.66 2.85
C TRP A 88 10.63 0.92 3.33
N GLY A 89 10.04 0.14 2.42
CA GLY A 89 8.90 -0.72 2.71
C GLY A 89 8.84 -1.91 1.77
N TYR A 90 8.15 -2.97 2.19
CA TYR A 90 7.89 -4.13 1.35
C TYR A 90 6.64 -3.92 0.51
N TYR A 91 6.74 -4.22 -0.78
CA TYR A 91 5.60 -4.22 -1.69
C TYR A 91 4.48 -5.14 -1.19
N GLY A 92 3.26 -4.65 -1.26
CA GLY A 92 2.04 -5.44 -1.01
C GLY A 92 1.66 -5.58 0.45
N PHE A 93 2.44 -5.05 1.41
CA PHE A 93 2.10 -5.13 2.84
C PHE A 93 1.39 -3.86 3.34
N PRO A 94 0.32 -3.99 4.16
CA PRO A 94 -0.33 -5.25 4.55
C PRO A 94 -1.14 -5.87 3.40
N ARG A 95 -1.25 -7.20 3.40
CA ARG A 95 -2.18 -7.93 2.50
C ARG A 95 -3.54 -8.08 3.17
N CYS A 96 -4.61 -7.83 2.41
CA CYS A 96 -6.00 -7.93 2.87
C CYS A 96 -6.71 -9.23 2.43
N ASN A 97 -6.28 -9.79 1.29
CA ASN A 97 -6.83 -11.02 0.69
C ASN A 97 -8.37 -11.02 0.54
N ASN A 98 -8.97 -9.85 0.30
CA ASN A 98 -10.40 -9.63 0.12
C ASN A 98 -10.82 -9.70 -1.36
N TYR A 99 -10.31 -10.69 -2.10
CA TYR A 99 -10.53 -10.81 -3.55
C TYR A 99 -11.89 -11.39 -3.93
N ALA A 100 -12.72 -11.81 -2.97
CA ALA A 100 -14.08 -12.25 -3.28
C ALA A 100 -14.98 -11.01 -3.51
N PRO A 101 -15.96 -11.09 -4.43
CA PRO A 101 -16.79 -9.95 -4.77
C PRO A 101 -17.51 -9.35 -3.55
N GLY A 102 -17.54 -8.02 -3.47
CA GLY A 102 -18.24 -7.25 -2.43
C GLY A 102 -17.52 -7.15 -1.06
N GLN A 103 -16.32 -7.70 -0.91
CA GLN A 103 -15.59 -7.66 0.37
C GLN A 103 -14.92 -6.30 0.62
N SER A 104 -15.60 -5.43 1.37
CA SER A 104 -15.12 -4.09 1.75
C SER A 104 -14.21 -4.04 2.98
N ARG A 105 -13.90 -5.19 3.59
CA ARG A 105 -13.01 -5.34 4.75
C ARG A 105 -12.25 -6.66 4.66
N CYS A 106 -11.03 -6.69 5.20
CA CYS A 106 -10.28 -7.93 5.34
C CYS A 106 -10.98 -8.89 6.31
N LYS A 107 -10.79 -10.19 6.13
CA LYS A 107 -11.28 -11.18 7.08
C LYS A 107 -10.54 -11.03 8.42
N ASP A 108 -11.20 -11.30 9.53
CA ASP A 108 -10.60 -11.14 10.87
C ASP A 108 -9.32 -11.97 11.05
N ILE A 109 -9.28 -13.19 10.48
CA ILE A 109 -8.08 -14.02 10.52
C ILE A 109 -6.90 -13.36 9.80
N ILE A 110 -7.15 -12.63 8.70
CA ILE A 110 -6.12 -11.92 7.95
C ILE A 110 -5.63 -10.71 8.75
N MET A 111 -6.53 -9.99 9.42
CA MET A 111 -6.17 -8.87 10.29
C MET A 111 -5.32 -9.34 11.48
N LYS A 112 -5.72 -10.43 12.16
CA LYS A 112 -4.94 -11.06 13.24
C LYS A 112 -3.57 -11.53 12.77
N ASP A 113 -3.48 -12.06 11.55
CA ASP A 113 -2.18 -12.39 10.97
C ASP A 113 -1.34 -11.14 10.68
N ASN A 114 -1.94 -10.05 10.20
CA ASN A 114 -1.20 -8.79 10.04
C ASN A 114 -0.72 -8.23 11.40
N ASP A 115 -1.43 -8.47 12.51
CA ASP A 115 -0.98 -8.08 13.85
C ASP A 115 0.31 -8.82 14.25
N LYS A 116 0.45 -10.10 13.89
CA LYS A 116 1.70 -10.86 14.07
C LYS A 116 2.87 -10.28 13.29
N LEU A 117 2.60 -9.48 12.26
CA LEU A 117 3.59 -8.75 11.46
C LEU A 117 3.88 -7.33 11.98
N LYS A 118 3.47 -6.98 13.20
CA LYS A 118 3.81 -5.68 13.83
C LYS A 118 5.30 -5.34 13.76
N TRP A 119 6.18 -6.35 13.83
CA TRP A 119 7.63 -6.17 13.67
C TRP A 119 8.04 -5.59 12.31
N LEU A 120 7.31 -5.93 11.24
CA LEU A 120 7.56 -5.45 9.88
C LEU A 120 7.16 -3.98 9.74
N PHE A 121 5.99 -3.63 10.29
CA PHE A 121 5.44 -2.28 10.24
C PHE A 121 6.20 -1.30 11.14
N LYS A 122 6.75 -1.78 12.28
CA LYS A 122 7.66 -1.00 13.13
C LYS A 122 9.01 -0.71 12.44
N ALA A 123 9.52 -1.66 11.65
CA ALA A 123 10.83 -1.52 11.00
C ALA A 123 10.79 -0.73 9.68
N SER A 124 9.64 -0.71 9.01
CA SER A 124 9.42 0.03 7.75
C SER A 124 9.36 1.56 7.98
N SER A 125 9.80 2.35 7.00
CA SER A 125 9.60 3.81 6.96
C SER A 125 8.55 4.26 5.93
N VAL A 126 7.85 3.32 5.31
CA VAL A 126 6.67 3.51 4.46
C VAL A 126 5.86 2.20 4.38
N ILE A 127 4.54 2.30 4.26
CA ILE A 127 3.64 1.16 4.01
C ILE A 127 3.16 1.22 2.56
N VAL A 128 3.21 0.10 1.86
CA VAL A 128 3.05 0.06 0.40
C VAL A 128 2.05 -1.03 -0.01
N PRO A 129 0.75 -0.87 0.29
CA PRO A 129 -0.25 -1.87 -0.06
C PRO A 129 -0.48 -1.92 -1.57
N SER A 130 -0.70 -3.11 -2.12
CA SER A 130 -1.11 -3.28 -3.52
C SER A 130 -2.62 -3.15 -3.62
N ILE A 131 -3.10 -2.15 -4.36
CA ILE A 131 -4.52 -1.90 -4.63
C ILE A 131 -4.94 -2.31 -6.05
N TYR A 132 -4.20 -3.25 -6.65
CA TYR A 132 -4.46 -3.69 -8.01
C TYR A 132 -5.82 -4.38 -8.10
N THR A 133 -6.60 -4.02 -9.12
CA THR A 133 -7.86 -4.69 -9.42
C THR A 133 -7.84 -5.42 -10.77
N SER A 134 -8.70 -6.43 -10.90
CA SER A 134 -9.00 -7.17 -12.13
C SER A 134 -10.24 -6.58 -12.82
N GLU A 135 -10.38 -6.78 -14.13
CA GLU A 135 -11.54 -6.33 -14.92
C GLU A 135 -12.75 -7.23 -14.68
N SER A 136 -12.50 -8.54 -14.55
CA SER A 136 -13.49 -9.58 -14.31
C SER A 136 -13.05 -10.46 -13.14
N PRO A 137 -13.97 -11.07 -12.37
CA PRO A 137 -15.43 -11.03 -12.48
C PRO A 137 -16.10 -9.90 -11.66
N MET A 138 -15.33 -9.06 -10.98
CA MET A 138 -15.88 -8.01 -10.11
C MET A 138 -16.49 -6.87 -10.92
N SER A 139 -17.69 -6.43 -10.55
CA SER A 139 -18.27 -5.15 -10.97
C SER A 139 -17.48 -3.96 -10.44
N SER A 140 -17.67 -2.77 -11.01
CA SER A 140 -16.99 -1.55 -10.56
C SER A 140 -17.21 -1.24 -9.07
N SER A 141 -18.43 -1.45 -8.53
CA SER A 141 -18.71 -1.31 -7.09
C SER A 141 -17.95 -2.32 -6.23
N GLU A 142 -17.73 -3.53 -6.73
CA GLU A 142 -16.97 -4.55 -6.00
C GLU A 142 -15.47 -4.25 -6.03
N ARG A 143 -14.96 -3.66 -7.11
CA ARG A 143 -13.59 -3.13 -7.20
C ARG A 143 -13.38 -1.97 -6.23
N TYR A 144 -14.35 -1.06 -6.11
CA TYR A 144 -14.34 -0.03 -5.06
C TYR A 144 -14.28 -0.64 -3.65
N ALA A 145 -15.07 -1.68 -3.37
CA ALA A 145 -15.06 -2.37 -2.08
C ALA A 145 -13.70 -3.07 -1.81
N LEU A 146 -13.14 -3.76 -2.81
CA LEU A 146 -11.83 -4.38 -2.74
C LEU A 146 -10.76 -3.39 -2.27
N ILE A 147 -10.66 -2.25 -2.96
CA ILE A 147 -9.66 -1.22 -2.66
C ILE A 147 -9.93 -0.60 -1.28
N GLN A 148 -11.21 -0.40 -0.92
CA GLN A 148 -11.58 0.14 0.39
C GLN A 148 -11.09 -0.76 1.53
N GLY A 149 -11.23 -2.08 1.39
CA GLY A 149 -10.74 -3.04 2.39
C GLY A 149 -9.23 -2.99 2.55
N ILE A 150 -8.50 -2.91 1.43
CA ILE A 150 -7.03 -2.85 1.43
C ILE A 150 -6.53 -1.55 2.09
N LEU A 151 -7.10 -0.41 1.71
CA LEU A 151 -6.72 0.89 2.27
C LEU A 151 -7.08 0.99 3.76
N SER A 152 -8.24 0.46 4.17
CA SER A 152 -8.65 0.42 5.57
C SER A 152 -7.65 -0.37 6.43
N GLU A 153 -7.18 -1.51 5.94
CA GLU A 153 -6.19 -2.31 6.66
C GLU A 153 -4.81 -1.65 6.69
N ALA A 154 -4.40 -1.01 5.60
CA ALA A 154 -3.16 -0.22 5.57
C ALA A 154 -3.18 0.90 6.62
N LEU A 155 -4.31 1.62 6.75
CA LEU A 155 -4.49 2.63 7.77
C LEU A 155 -4.53 2.04 9.18
N ARG A 156 -5.14 0.86 9.37
CA ARG A 156 -5.17 0.17 10.67
C ARG A 156 -3.77 -0.20 11.14
N VAL A 157 -3.00 -0.93 10.33
CA VAL A 157 -1.65 -1.36 10.72
C VAL A 157 -0.71 -0.18 10.89
N LYS A 158 -0.86 0.89 10.08
CA LYS A 158 -0.16 2.16 10.29
C LYS A 158 -0.45 2.72 11.69
N THR A 159 -1.73 2.77 12.04
CA THR A 159 -2.20 3.40 13.28
C THR A 159 -1.78 2.60 14.51
N HIS A 160 -1.80 1.28 14.45
CA HIS A 160 -1.50 0.42 15.60
C HIS A 160 -0.01 0.09 15.75
N PHE A 161 0.73 -0.07 14.64
CA PHE A 161 2.04 -0.71 14.68
C PHE A 161 3.18 0.10 14.05
N SER A 162 2.92 1.29 13.51
CA SER A 162 3.95 2.09 12.86
C SER A 162 4.18 3.44 13.53
N ASN A 163 5.33 4.06 13.22
CA ASN A 163 5.56 5.46 13.55
C ASN A 163 4.46 6.33 12.86
N PRO A 164 3.77 7.23 13.58
CA PRO A 164 2.72 8.08 13.02
C PRO A 164 3.11 8.89 11.78
N GLU A 165 4.40 9.23 11.65
CA GLU A 165 4.98 10.05 10.57
C GLU A 165 5.10 9.31 9.24
N ILE A 166 5.18 7.97 9.25
CA ILE A 166 5.38 7.22 8.01
C ILE A 166 4.17 7.34 7.10
N LEU A 167 4.39 7.21 5.80
CA LEU A 167 3.32 7.32 4.81
C LEU A 167 2.76 5.95 4.43
N VAL A 168 1.49 5.94 4.02
CA VAL A 168 0.93 4.88 3.19
C VAL A 168 0.99 5.37 1.75
N LEU A 169 1.65 4.63 0.87
CA LEU A 169 1.72 4.90 -0.57
C LEU A 169 1.05 3.74 -1.30
N ALA A 170 -0.13 4.00 -1.87
CA ALA A 170 -0.91 2.96 -2.52
C ALA A 170 -0.24 2.55 -3.84
N TYR A 171 0.12 1.28 -3.97
CA TYR A 171 0.72 0.73 -5.17
C TYR A 171 -0.41 0.31 -6.12
N THR A 172 -0.56 1.03 -7.22
CA THR A 172 -1.64 0.84 -8.19
C THR A 172 -1.09 0.53 -9.58
N ARG A 173 -1.91 -0.10 -10.41
CA ARG A 173 -1.72 -0.12 -11.87
C ARG A 173 -2.62 0.94 -12.50
N TYR A 174 -2.45 1.11 -13.80
CA TYR A 174 -3.40 1.77 -14.70
C TYR A 174 -3.96 0.79 -15.73
N ARG A 175 -3.73 -0.51 -15.53
CA ARG A 175 -4.28 -1.65 -16.27
C ARG A 175 -4.84 -2.67 -15.31
N TYR A 176 -5.82 -3.43 -15.76
CA TYR A 176 -6.31 -4.58 -15.02
C TYR A 176 -5.25 -5.68 -14.91
N ARG A 177 -5.35 -6.49 -13.86
CA ARG A 177 -4.36 -7.54 -13.59
C ARG A 177 -4.43 -8.70 -14.59
N ASP A 178 -5.63 -8.96 -15.06
CA ASP A 178 -6.08 -10.11 -15.85
C ASP A 178 -6.20 -9.80 -17.35
N THR A 179 -6.18 -8.52 -17.73
CA THR A 179 -6.27 -8.09 -19.13
C THR A 179 -5.22 -7.01 -19.45
N LEU A 180 -5.02 -6.72 -20.73
CA LEU A 180 -4.18 -5.60 -21.17
C LEU A 180 -4.95 -4.26 -21.18
N ASN A 181 -6.24 -4.27 -20.84
CA ASN A 181 -7.09 -3.10 -20.86
C ASN A 181 -6.65 -2.11 -19.77
N PHE A 182 -6.69 -0.83 -20.13
CA PHE A 182 -6.47 0.25 -19.18
C PHE A 182 -7.68 0.41 -18.26
N TYR A 183 -7.46 0.93 -17.06
CA TYR A 183 -8.56 1.36 -16.19
C TYR A 183 -9.42 2.41 -16.92
N ASP A 184 -10.73 2.20 -16.93
CA ASP A 184 -11.64 3.25 -17.34
C ASP A 184 -11.65 4.39 -16.29
N LYS A 185 -12.36 5.49 -16.58
CA LYS A 185 -12.42 6.62 -15.65
C LYS A 185 -13.00 6.23 -14.28
N THR A 186 -13.98 5.32 -14.26
CA THR A 186 -14.62 4.84 -13.03
C THR A 186 -13.62 4.10 -12.15
N ASP A 187 -12.77 3.25 -12.73
CA ASP A 187 -11.78 2.51 -11.96
C ASP A 187 -10.53 3.33 -11.63
N LEU A 188 -10.25 4.41 -12.39
CA LEU A 188 -9.33 5.45 -11.92
C LEU A 188 -9.87 6.15 -10.66
N GLU A 189 -11.17 6.43 -10.58
CA GLU A 189 -11.78 6.95 -9.34
C GLU A 189 -11.71 5.92 -8.21
N ASN A 190 -12.14 4.68 -8.47
CA ASN A 190 -12.13 3.63 -7.45
C ASN A 190 -10.74 3.36 -6.88
N SER A 191 -9.67 3.62 -7.64
CA SER A 191 -8.28 3.45 -7.21
C SER A 191 -7.63 4.75 -6.70
N ILE A 192 -7.37 5.71 -7.58
CA ILE A 192 -6.57 6.91 -7.31
C ILE A 192 -7.32 7.86 -6.39
N THR A 193 -8.60 8.14 -6.69
CA THR A 193 -9.39 9.02 -5.83
C THR A 193 -9.57 8.39 -4.46
N GLN A 194 -9.90 7.10 -4.39
CA GLN A 194 -10.13 6.46 -3.10
C GLN A 194 -8.86 6.47 -2.23
N ALA A 195 -7.69 6.29 -2.83
CA ALA A 195 -6.41 6.46 -2.14
C ALA A 195 -6.22 7.91 -1.62
N PHE A 196 -6.51 8.93 -2.42
CA PHE A 196 -6.50 10.33 -1.97
C PHE A 196 -7.48 10.56 -0.81
N ASP A 197 -8.73 10.11 -0.95
CA ASP A 197 -9.79 10.28 0.04
C ASP A 197 -9.43 9.62 1.39
N SER A 198 -8.68 8.51 1.34
CA SER A 198 -8.15 7.80 2.51
C SER A 198 -6.97 8.50 3.20
N GLY A 199 -6.50 9.63 2.68
CA GLY A 199 -5.37 10.36 3.26
C GLY A 199 -4.01 9.70 3.03
N CYS A 200 -3.90 8.79 2.06
CA CYS A 200 -2.61 8.25 1.61
C CYS A 200 -1.64 9.39 1.27
N GLY A 201 -0.35 9.15 1.49
CA GLY A 201 0.70 10.13 1.17
C GLY A 201 0.93 10.30 -0.34
N GLY A 202 0.44 9.36 -1.14
CA GLY A 202 0.61 9.33 -2.59
C GLY A 202 0.34 7.95 -3.17
N LEU A 203 0.71 7.79 -4.44
CA LEU A 203 0.54 6.56 -5.21
C LEU A 203 1.85 6.18 -5.88
N VAL A 204 2.04 4.88 -6.11
CA VAL A 204 3.03 4.37 -7.06
C VAL A 204 2.28 3.71 -8.19
N MET A 205 2.45 4.23 -9.40
CA MET A 205 1.86 3.65 -10.61
C MET A 205 2.87 2.70 -11.25
N TRP A 206 2.53 1.42 -11.29
CA TRP A 206 3.38 0.37 -11.82
C TRP A 206 2.73 -0.34 -13.00
N ASP A 207 3.56 -0.81 -13.92
CA ASP A 207 3.18 -1.76 -14.96
C ASP A 207 4.37 -2.68 -15.25
N SER A 208 4.07 -3.84 -15.83
CA SER A 208 5.08 -4.83 -16.20
C SER A 208 5.88 -4.35 -17.41
N SER A 209 7.18 -4.66 -17.47
CA SER A 209 7.97 -4.47 -18.70
C SER A 209 7.38 -5.25 -19.88
N GLN A 210 6.63 -6.33 -19.62
CA GLN A 210 5.90 -7.10 -20.61
C GLN A 210 4.79 -6.29 -21.31
N SER A 211 4.29 -5.22 -20.68
CA SER A 211 3.28 -4.32 -21.26
C SER A 211 3.86 -3.37 -22.32
N PHE A 212 5.19 -3.37 -22.54
CA PHE A 212 5.91 -2.43 -23.44
C PHE A 212 6.74 -3.13 -24.51
N GLN A 213 6.42 -4.38 -24.86
CA GLN A 213 7.25 -5.19 -25.75
C GLN A 213 7.27 -4.73 -27.21
N ASN A 214 6.28 -3.94 -27.65
CA ASN A 214 6.20 -3.48 -29.03
C ASN A 214 5.75 -2.01 -29.12
N ARG A 215 5.99 -1.42 -30.29
CA ARG A 215 5.68 -0.01 -30.59
C ARG A 215 4.21 0.31 -30.37
N ASP A 216 3.31 -0.58 -30.76
CA ASP A 216 1.87 -0.34 -30.68
C ASP A 216 1.39 -0.27 -29.23
N ALA A 217 1.90 -1.14 -28.36
CA ALA A 217 1.61 -1.10 -26.92
C ALA A 217 2.07 0.23 -26.29
N CYS A 218 3.25 0.73 -26.68
CA CYS A 218 3.75 2.03 -26.25
C CYS A 218 2.90 3.20 -26.79
N LEU A 219 2.44 3.14 -28.05
CA LEU A 219 1.57 4.16 -28.63
C LEU A 219 0.18 4.17 -27.98
N GLN A 220 -0.37 3.00 -27.66
CA GLN A 220 -1.62 2.88 -26.92
C GLN A 220 -1.50 3.47 -25.51
N LEU A 221 -0.41 3.18 -24.79
CA LEU A 221 -0.14 3.82 -23.50
C LEU A 221 -0.03 5.33 -23.66
N ARG A 222 0.75 5.81 -24.64
CA ARG A 222 0.90 7.26 -24.89
C ARG A 222 -0.47 7.91 -25.11
N GLN A 223 -1.33 7.28 -25.92
CA GLN A 223 -2.67 7.80 -26.18
C GLN A 223 -3.50 7.85 -24.89
N TYR A 224 -3.50 6.78 -24.10
CA TYR A 224 -4.21 6.71 -22.83
C TYR A 224 -3.70 7.74 -21.79
N LEU A 225 -2.38 7.96 -21.74
CA LEU A 225 -1.77 9.00 -20.91
C LEU A 225 -2.24 10.39 -21.31
N ILE A 226 -2.29 10.68 -22.60
CA ILE A 226 -2.70 12.00 -23.10
C ILE A 226 -4.20 12.22 -22.91
N SER A 227 -5.04 11.23 -23.24
CA SER A 227 -6.49 11.39 -23.28
C SER A 227 -7.19 11.17 -21.94
N THR A 228 -6.60 10.36 -21.05
CA THR A 228 -7.30 9.83 -19.87
C THR A 228 -6.48 10.00 -18.60
N LEU A 229 -5.37 9.27 -18.43
CA LEU A 229 -4.67 9.19 -17.15
C LEU A 229 -3.96 10.51 -16.78
N GLY A 230 -3.28 11.15 -17.73
CA GLY A 230 -2.58 12.42 -17.50
C GLY A 230 -3.52 13.54 -17.04
N PRO A 231 -4.61 13.82 -17.78
CA PRO A 231 -5.66 14.74 -17.32
C PRO A 231 -6.23 14.35 -15.95
N PHE A 232 -6.42 13.05 -15.68
CA PHE A 232 -6.93 12.57 -14.40
C PHE A 232 -6.00 12.91 -13.23
N ILE A 233 -4.72 12.55 -13.36
CA ILE A 233 -3.67 12.82 -12.37
C ILE A 233 -3.50 14.32 -12.13
N LYS A 234 -3.51 15.14 -13.20
CA LYS A 234 -3.40 16.60 -13.08
C LYS A 234 -4.54 17.17 -12.23
N ASN A 235 -5.77 16.74 -12.51
CA ASN A 235 -6.96 17.24 -11.82
C ASN A 235 -6.97 16.85 -10.34
N ILE A 236 -6.73 15.58 -10.01
CA ILE A 236 -6.74 15.14 -8.60
C ILE A 236 -5.57 15.74 -7.81
N THR A 237 -4.39 15.91 -8.43
CA THR A 237 -3.23 16.53 -7.76
C THR A 237 -3.47 18.03 -7.52
N SER A 238 -4.10 18.73 -8.48
CA SER A 238 -4.51 20.11 -8.31
C SER A 238 -5.55 20.24 -7.18
N PHE A 239 -6.56 19.37 -7.17
CA PHE A 239 -7.56 19.33 -6.10
C PHE A 239 -6.92 19.09 -4.73
N ALA A 240 -6.04 18.10 -4.63
CA ALA A 240 -5.33 17.77 -3.39
C ALA A 240 -4.51 18.96 -2.87
N ARG A 241 -3.78 19.64 -3.76
CA ARG A 241 -2.99 20.83 -3.44
C ARG A 241 -3.86 21.98 -2.98
N THR A 242 -4.91 22.33 -3.72
CA THR A 242 -5.82 23.42 -3.35
C THR A 242 -6.53 23.09 -2.03
N CYS A 243 -6.97 21.86 -1.83
CA CYS A 243 -7.58 21.45 -0.55
C CYS A 243 -6.60 21.57 0.62
N SER A 244 -5.34 21.16 0.43
CA SER A 244 -4.31 21.33 1.45
C SER A 244 -4.11 22.80 1.82
N LEU A 245 -3.96 23.69 0.82
CA LEU A 245 -3.73 25.12 1.04
C LEU A 245 -4.96 25.82 1.66
N ASP A 246 -6.13 25.65 1.06
CA ASP A 246 -7.33 26.43 1.39
C ASP A 246 -8.06 25.89 2.63
N ASN A 247 -8.08 24.56 2.81
CA ASN A 247 -8.80 23.93 3.91
C ASN A 247 -7.89 23.52 5.08
N CYS A 248 -6.60 23.28 4.83
CA CYS A 248 -5.65 22.78 5.83
C CYS A 248 -4.40 23.65 5.99
N GLN A 249 -4.45 24.91 5.55
CA GLN A 249 -3.39 25.92 5.66
C GLN A 249 -2.02 25.50 5.07
N GLY A 250 -2.00 24.51 4.18
CA GLY A 250 -0.76 23.91 3.67
C GLY A 250 -0.02 23.03 4.69
N HIS A 251 -0.62 22.77 5.85
CA HIS A 251 -0.03 22.03 6.98
C HIS A 251 -0.71 20.68 7.22
N GLY A 252 -1.49 20.20 6.25
CA GLY A 252 -2.10 18.89 6.29
C GLY A 252 -2.61 18.44 4.94
N ARG A 253 -3.00 17.17 4.86
CA ARG A 253 -3.72 16.60 3.71
C ARG A 253 -5.21 16.64 3.98
N CYS A 254 -5.98 16.76 2.92
CA CYS A 254 -7.40 16.49 3.01
C CYS A 254 -7.66 14.99 3.02
N MET A 255 -8.63 14.60 3.83
CA MET A 255 -9.16 13.25 3.96
C MET A 255 -10.68 13.35 3.94
N SER A 256 -11.38 12.47 3.23
CA SER A 256 -12.84 12.54 3.21
C SER A 256 -13.40 12.28 4.61
N LYS A 257 -14.59 12.81 4.93
CA LYS A 257 -15.21 12.60 6.25
C LYS A 257 -15.37 11.13 6.62
N PHE A 258 -15.71 10.29 5.64
CA PHE A 258 -15.82 8.84 5.82
C PHE A 258 -14.49 8.27 6.35
N TRP A 259 -13.40 8.53 5.63
CA TRP A 259 -12.09 8.02 6.00
C TRP A 259 -11.55 8.67 7.28
N ARG A 260 -11.83 9.96 7.50
CA ARG A 260 -11.45 10.64 8.74
C ARG A 260 -12.09 9.96 9.95
N LYS A 261 -13.37 9.61 9.86
CA LYS A 261 -14.08 8.85 10.90
C LYS A 261 -13.44 7.47 11.09
N THR A 262 -13.17 6.73 10.00
CA THR A 262 -12.46 5.44 10.07
C THR A 262 -11.14 5.57 10.82
N LEU A 263 -10.34 6.60 10.51
CA LEU A 263 -9.06 6.82 11.20
C LEU A 263 -9.23 7.18 12.69
N ASP A 264 -10.26 7.94 13.05
CA ASP A 264 -10.56 8.27 14.44
C ASP A 264 -11.01 7.04 15.24
N ASP A 265 -11.87 6.20 14.65
CA ASP A 265 -12.30 4.93 15.24
C ASP A 265 -11.08 4.01 15.49
N LEU A 266 -10.17 3.90 14.50
CA LEU A 266 -8.92 3.14 14.63
C LEU A 266 -7.99 3.68 15.72
N LYS A 267 -7.88 5.01 15.87
CA LYS A 267 -7.08 5.59 16.96
C LYS A 267 -7.67 5.27 18.33
N ALA A 268 -9.00 5.33 18.46
CA ALA A 268 -9.69 4.98 19.70
C ALA A 268 -9.50 3.51 20.07
N GLU A 269 -9.57 2.60 19.08
CA GLU A 269 -9.28 1.17 19.26
C GLU A 269 -7.83 0.93 19.73
N ASN A 270 -6.85 1.60 19.12
CA ASN A 270 -5.43 1.46 19.49
C ASN A 270 -5.16 1.85 20.94
N VAL A 271 -5.76 2.94 21.42
CA VAL A 271 -5.62 3.39 22.81
C VAL A 271 -6.15 2.32 23.77
N ARG A 272 -7.30 1.71 23.45
CA ARG A 272 -7.87 0.63 24.27
C ARG A 272 -6.97 -0.61 24.30
N GLN A 273 -6.40 -0.99 23.15
CA GLN A 273 -5.49 -2.15 23.07
C GLN A 273 -4.18 -1.92 23.83
N ASN A 274 -3.55 -0.75 23.69
CA ASN A 274 -2.30 -0.45 24.41
C ASN A 274 -2.48 -0.44 25.93
N VAL A 275 -3.63 0.01 26.44
CA VAL A 275 -3.95 -0.08 27.88
C VAL A 275 -4.02 -1.53 28.34
N ASN A 276 -4.54 -2.43 27.50
CA ASN A 276 -4.59 -3.86 27.81
C ASN A 276 -3.22 -4.55 27.68
N ASP A 277 -2.41 -4.20 26.67
CA ASP A 277 -1.07 -4.77 26.47
C ASP A 277 -0.06 -4.32 27.54
N LEU A 278 -0.23 -3.14 28.15
CA LEU A 278 0.57 -2.70 29.30
C LEU A 278 0.33 -3.54 30.56
N ILE A 279 -0.73 -4.34 30.59
CA ILE A 279 -1.03 -5.30 31.65
C ILE A 279 -0.33 -6.65 31.37
N GLU A 280 0.10 -6.91 30.14
CA GLU A 280 0.75 -8.15 29.72
C GLU A 280 1.94 -7.86 28.79
N THR A 281 3.17 -7.71 29.31
CA THR A 281 4.37 -8.19 28.58
C THR A 281 5.65 -8.18 29.43
N VAL A 282 6.27 -9.36 29.53
CA VAL A 282 7.73 -9.56 29.58
C VAL A 282 8.07 -10.27 28.27
N ASP A 283 9.03 -9.79 27.48
CA ASP A 283 9.61 -10.59 26.39
C ASP A 283 11.07 -10.20 26.11
N ASP A 284 11.90 -11.24 25.99
CA ASP A 284 13.36 -11.26 25.93
C ASP A 284 13.97 -10.78 24.59
N PRO A 285 15.22 -10.27 24.60
CA PRO A 285 15.93 -9.88 23.39
C PRO A 285 16.51 -11.07 22.61
N LEU A 286 16.41 -11.03 21.27
CA LEU A 286 16.98 -12.02 20.36
C LEU A 286 18.45 -11.70 19.99
N PRO A 287 19.36 -12.69 19.91
CA PRO A 287 20.75 -12.49 19.51
C PRO A 287 20.98 -12.44 17.99
N ILE A 288 22.05 -11.74 17.61
CA ILE A 288 22.47 -11.40 16.24
C ILE A 288 23.43 -12.46 15.69
N GLY A 289 23.09 -13.10 14.58
CA GLY A 289 24.02 -13.95 13.79
C GLY A 289 24.28 -13.39 12.39
N ARG A 290 25.53 -13.38 11.92
CA ARG A 290 25.93 -12.90 10.58
C ARG A 290 25.87 -14.02 9.53
N PHE A 291 25.36 -13.72 8.34
CA PHE A 291 25.59 -14.50 7.11
C PHE A 291 25.73 -13.54 5.92
N ASN A 292 26.68 -13.82 5.02
CA ASN A 292 26.97 -13.05 3.81
C ASN A 292 26.23 -13.64 2.59
N MET A 293 25.67 -12.80 1.72
CA MET A 293 25.23 -13.20 0.37
C MET A 293 25.48 -12.11 -0.67
N ALA A 294 25.82 -12.55 -1.89
CA ALA A 294 26.17 -11.75 -3.06
C ALA A 294 24.97 -11.51 -4.00
N PHE A 295 24.96 -10.37 -4.70
CA PHE A 295 23.90 -9.97 -5.65
C PHE A 295 24.43 -9.86 -7.10
N LYS A 296 23.61 -10.28 -8.08
CA LYS A 296 23.80 -9.97 -9.51
C LYS A 296 22.84 -8.86 -9.98
N LYS A 297 23.38 -7.93 -10.80
CA LYS A 297 22.78 -6.71 -11.42
C LYS A 297 21.81 -7.07 -12.58
N LYS A 298 20.97 -6.20 -13.20
CA LYS A 298 21.00 -4.77 -13.61
C LYS A 298 19.56 -4.31 -13.98
N MET A 299 19.24 -3.00 -13.93
CA MET A 299 18.55 -2.22 -15.00
C MET A 299 18.47 -0.71 -14.61
N PHE A 300 18.46 0.20 -15.59
CA PHE A 300 18.47 1.67 -15.44
C PHE A 300 17.25 2.31 -16.13
N VAL A 301 16.73 3.45 -15.63
CA VAL A 301 15.97 4.45 -16.41
C VAL A 301 16.23 5.87 -15.87
N ARG A 302 16.24 6.86 -16.77
CA ARG A 302 16.50 8.30 -16.56
C ARG A 302 15.25 9.10 -17.00
N ASP A 303 14.98 10.21 -16.33
CA ASP A 303 13.78 11.05 -16.49
C ASP A 303 13.96 12.17 -17.53
N ASN A 304 12.87 12.65 -18.14
CA ASN A 304 12.85 13.92 -18.87
C ASN A 304 11.45 14.53 -18.88
N ALA A 305 11.36 15.80 -18.47
CA ALA A 305 10.13 16.56 -18.33
C ALA A 305 9.93 17.50 -19.54
N ASN A 306 8.72 17.54 -20.13
CA ASN A 306 7.98 18.77 -20.46
C ASN A 306 6.65 18.55 -21.25
N VAL A 307 5.57 19.09 -20.64
CA VAL A 307 4.44 19.91 -21.18
C VAL A 307 3.58 19.43 -22.35
N PHE A 308 2.24 19.30 -22.17
CA PHE A 308 1.19 19.56 -23.18
C PHE A 308 -0.21 19.90 -22.57
N PRO A 309 -1.10 20.63 -23.28
CA PRO A 309 -2.40 21.09 -22.79
C PRO A 309 -3.52 20.02 -22.94
N VAL A 310 -4.57 20.16 -22.12
CA VAL A 310 -5.68 19.18 -21.96
C VAL A 310 -6.94 19.68 -22.67
N THR A 311 -7.56 18.84 -23.50
CA THR A 311 -8.90 19.07 -24.10
C THR A 311 -9.93 18.14 -23.47
N ARG A 312 -11.15 18.65 -23.24
CA ARG A 312 -12.25 17.96 -22.53
C ARG A 312 -13.01 16.96 -23.40
N TYR A 313 -13.46 15.87 -22.78
CA TYR A 313 -14.54 15.02 -23.29
C TYR A 313 -15.46 14.58 -22.14
N SER A 314 -16.76 14.84 -22.28
CA SER A 314 -17.83 14.48 -21.34
C SER A 314 -18.45 13.14 -21.72
N GLY A 315 -18.43 12.18 -20.79
CA GLY A 315 -19.16 10.92 -20.89
C GLY A 315 -19.82 10.61 -19.55
N SER A 316 -21.10 10.23 -19.59
CA SER A 316 -21.99 10.07 -18.44
C SER A 316 -22.03 8.64 -17.94
N ALA A 317 -21.57 8.40 -16.70
CA ALA A 317 -21.91 7.22 -15.92
C ALA A 317 -21.66 7.49 -14.42
N GLU A 318 -22.54 8.25 -13.77
CA GLU A 318 -22.46 8.48 -12.32
C GLU A 318 -23.87 8.42 -11.71
N LYS A 319 -24.25 7.29 -11.11
CA LYS A 319 -25.44 7.26 -10.24
C LYS A 319 -25.28 6.62 -8.86
N ASN A 320 -24.16 5.96 -8.52
CA ASN A 320 -24.07 5.25 -7.23
C ASN A 320 -22.95 5.67 -6.26
N LEU A 321 -22.01 6.54 -6.64
CA LEU A 321 -20.87 6.92 -5.78
C LEU A 321 -21.13 8.14 -4.86
N ALA A 322 -22.22 8.88 -5.07
CA ALA A 322 -22.48 10.14 -4.34
C ALA A 322 -22.77 9.97 -2.83
N LYS A 323 -23.06 8.75 -2.35
CA LYS A 323 -23.41 8.51 -0.93
C LYS A 323 -22.20 8.39 0.01
N THR A 324 -20.97 8.23 -0.50
CA THR A 324 -19.76 8.02 0.33
C THR A 324 -18.94 9.29 0.55
N GLY A 325 -19.31 10.41 -0.09
CA GLY A 325 -18.54 11.65 -0.03
C GLY A 325 -17.17 11.57 -0.72
N ALA A 326 -16.99 10.61 -1.64
CA ALA A 326 -15.81 10.46 -2.48
C ALA A 326 -15.69 11.58 -3.53
N VAL A 327 -14.46 11.92 -3.97
CA VAL A 327 -14.30 12.83 -5.13
C VAL A 327 -14.88 12.15 -6.38
N LEU A 328 -15.80 12.80 -7.09
CA LEU A 328 -16.23 12.31 -8.40
C LEU A 328 -15.44 13.00 -9.49
N TRP A 329 -15.27 12.38 -10.66
CA TRP A 329 -14.58 13.01 -11.79
C TRP A 329 -15.20 14.37 -12.14
N LYS A 330 -16.53 14.51 -12.04
CA LYS A 330 -17.20 15.79 -12.23
C LYS A 330 -16.73 16.90 -11.29
N ASP A 331 -16.25 16.55 -10.09
CA ASP A 331 -15.83 17.49 -9.04
C ASP A 331 -14.42 18.04 -9.32
N ILE A 332 -13.59 17.30 -10.07
CA ILE A 332 -12.20 17.68 -10.39
C ILE A 332 -11.95 18.00 -11.86
N SER A 333 -12.88 17.69 -12.76
CA SER A 333 -12.75 17.91 -14.21
C SER A 333 -13.05 19.34 -14.69
N ARG A 334 -13.32 20.28 -13.77
CA ARG A 334 -13.65 21.67 -14.10
C ARG A 334 -12.48 22.64 -13.82
N PRO A 335 -11.85 23.26 -14.84
CA PRO A 335 -10.69 24.14 -14.70
C PRO A 335 -10.91 25.46 -13.93
N SER A 336 -12.09 25.71 -13.37
CA SER A 336 -12.50 27.07 -12.96
C SER A 336 -13.44 27.11 -11.74
N GLN A 337 -13.43 26.12 -10.85
CA GLN A 337 -14.28 26.17 -9.66
C GLN A 337 -13.48 26.46 -8.38
N ASN A 338 -14.04 27.37 -7.57
CA ASN A 338 -13.88 27.34 -6.12
C ASN A 338 -14.32 25.96 -5.64
N PHE A 339 -13.37 25.05 -5.44
CA PHE A 339 -13.66 23.74 -4.88
C PHE A 339 -14.32 23.91 -3.51
N THR A 340 -15.42 23.18 -3.26
CA THR A 340 -16.04 23.17 -1.93
C THR A 340 -15.55 21.97 -1.15
N PHE A 341 -14.77 22.20 -0.09
CA PHE A 341 -14.20 21.11 0.73
C PHE A 341 -15.12 20.63 1.85
N LYS A 342 -16.45 20.82 1.71
CA LYS A 342 -17.43 20.50 2.75
C LYS A 342 -17.41 19.03 3.18
N ASN A 343 -16.98 18.12 2.30
CA ASN A 343 -16.88 16.68 2.57
C ASN A 343 -15.49 16.23 3.06
N TYR A 344 -14.57 17.18 3.25
CA TYR A 344 -13.20 16.91 3.66
C TYR A 344 -12.91 17.44 5.07
N LYS A 345 -11.96 16.78 5.72
CA LYS A 345 -11.33 17.17 6.99
C LYS A 345 -9.82 17.13 6.80
N CYS A 346 -9.10 17.82 7.68
CA CYS A 346 -7.65 17.82 7.63
C CYS A 346 -7.07 16.65 8.42
N HIS A 347 -6.07 16.01 7.83
CA HIS A 347 -5.11 15.13 8.46
C HIS A 347 -3.77 15.86 8.48
N CYS A 348 -3.46 16.47 9.63
CA CYS A 348 -2.31 17.36 9.77
C CYS A 348 -0.98 16.62 9.62
N PHE A 349 0.01 17.33 9.09
CA PHE A 349 1.38 16.87 9.11
C PHE A 349 1.92 16.85 10.54
N PHE A 350 3.00 16.09 10.74
CA PHE A 350 3.65 16.02 12.03
C PHE A 350 4.03 17.42 12.55
N GLY A 351 3.78 17.68 13.83
CA GLY A 351 3.98 18.98 14.46
C GLY A 351 2.86 20.00 14.22
N TRP A 352 1.78 19.65 13.51
CA TRP A 352 0.62 20.53 13.30
C TRP A 352 -0.66 19.92 13.87
N PHE A 353 -1.53 20.77 14.39
CA PHE A 353 -2.81 20.38 14.98
C PHE A 353 -3.89 21.46 14.79
N GLY A 354 -5.11 21.16 15.22
CA GLY A 354 -6.28 21.99 14.98
C GLY A 354 -7.19 21.42 13.90
N LYS A 355 -8.32 22.09 13.67
CA LYS A 355 -9.35 21.61 12.72
C LYS A 355 -8.88 21.76 11.27
N HIS A 356 -8.06 22.78 11.03
CA HIS A 356 -7.52 23.22 9.76
C HIS A 356 -5.97 23.20 9.75
N CYS A 357 -5.35 22.51 10.72
CA CYS A 357 -3.89 22.44 10.90
C CYS A 357 -3.24 23.80 11.12
N GLU A 358 -3.93 24.66 11.85
CA GLU A 358 -3.61 26.08 12.07
C GLU A 358 -2.62 26.33 13.22
N HIS A 359 -2.33 25.31 14.03
CA HIS A 359 -1.47 25.43 15.19
C HIS A 359 -0.25 24.54 15.07
N ARG A 360 0.92 25.09 15.42
CA ARG A 360 2.19 24.37 15.48
C ARG A 360 2.47 23.94 16.92
N GLY A 361 2.82 22.67 17.12
CA GLY A 361 3.12 22.05 18.41
C GLY A 361 4.58 22.03 18.77
#